data_AF-A0A2X3GB18-F1
#
_entry.id   AF-A0A2X3GB18-F1
#
_cell.length_a   1.000
_cell.length_b   1.000
_cell.length_c   1.000
_cell.angle_alpha   90.00
_cell.angle_beta   90.00
_cell.angle_gamma   90.00
#
_symmetry.space_group_name_H-M   'P 1'
#
loop_
_entity.id
_entity.type
_entity.pdbx_description
1 polymer ?
#
loop_
_entity_poly.entity_id
_entity_poly.type
_entity_poly.pdbx_seq_one_letter_code
_entity_poly.pdbx_strand_id
1 'polypeptide(L)'
;MSNLKAKTKSSFQLDDKTYHYFNLNALEANIKSLPYSIRVLLESVLRQSDGHTITDEHIKGLMNWSKDASQNDGEVPFKPARVILQDFTGVPAVVDLASLRKAMADMGGDPEKINPEIPVDLVVDHSVQVDSYASPEALKINMELEFKRNMERYQFLNWAQKSFDNYRAVPPATGIVHQVNLEYLASVVIAKEENGETFAFPDTLVGTDSHTTMINGIGVLGWGVGGIEAEAGMLGQPSYFPIPEVIGVKLTGALPNGATATDFALKVTQVLREKKVVGKFVEFYGPGVSTLPLADRATVANMAPEYGATCGFFPVDAESLTYLRLTGRDEKQIRLVETYLKENDLFSQKMLLNQTIPTQLKSI
;
A
#
# COMPACT_ATOMS: atom_id res chain seq x y z
N MET A 1 -8.64 -1.78 26.80
CA MET A 1 -8.25 -2.62 25.65
C MET A 1 -9.46 -3.41 25.24
N SER A 2 -9.82 -3.37 23.96
CA SER A 2 -10.98 -4.08 23.45
C SER A 2 -10.83 -5.60 23.66
N ASN A 3 -11.93 -6.28 23.94
CA ASN A 3 -11.91 -7.69 24.34
C ASN A 3 -11.38 -8.58 23.20
N LEU A 4 -11.63 -8.19 21.95
CA LEU A 4 -11.20 -8.92 20.75
C LEU A 4 -9.68 -8.83 20.54
N LYS A 5 -9.09 -7.64 20.57
CA LYS A 5 -7.65 -7.44 20.33
C LYS A 5 -6.77 -8.23 21.30
N ALA A 6 -7.13 -8.23 22.59
CA ALA A 6 -6.36 -8.96 23.60
C ALA A 6 -6.43 -10.48 23.41
N LYS A 7 -7.58 -11.00 22.97
CA LYS A 7 -7.80 -12.44 22.74
C LYS A 7 -7.10 -12.98 21.49
N THR A 8 -6.84 -12.13 20.50
CA THR A 8 -6.21 -12.54 19.23
C THR A 8 -4.70 -12.42 19.24
N LYS A 9 -4.09 -11.81 20.27
CA LYS A 9 -2.63 -11.71 20.38
C LYS A 9 -2.01 -13.11 20.40
N SER A 10 -1.15 -13.37 19.42
CA SER A 10 -0.43 -14.61 19.22
C SER A 10 1.05 -14.30 18.95
N SER A 11 1.87 -15.34 18.84
CA SER A 11 3.27 -15.22 18.48
C SER A 11 3.75 -16.44 17.72
N PHE A 12 4.74 -16.24 16.86
CA PHE A 12 5.52 -17.31 16.25
C PHE A 12 7.01 -17.03 16.43
N GLN A 13 7.82 -18.08 16.44
CA GLN A 13 9.27 -17.95 16.37
C GLN A 13 9.74 -18.07 14.93
N LEU A 14 10.68 -17.22 14.56
CA LEU A 14 11.38 -17.30 13.29
C LEU A 14 12.86 -16.96 13.53
N ASP A 15 13.73 -17.89 13.15
CA ASP A 15 15.14 -17.90 13.54
C ASP A 15 15.27 -17.76 15.08
N ASP A 16 16.08 -16.83 15.58
CA ASP A 16 16.28 -16.59 17.02
C ASP A 16 15.38 -15.48 17.60
N LYS A 17 14.32 -15.09 16.87
CA LYS A 17 13.45 -13.96 17.25
C LYS A 17 11.98 -14.38 17.36
N THR A 18 11.33 -13.90 18.43
CA THR A 18 9.88 -14.02 18.60
C THR A 18 9.18 -12.83 17.95
N TYR A 19 8.19 -13.11 17.12
CA TYR A 19 7.32 -12.11 16.51
C TYR A 19 5.91 -12.26 17.07
N HIS A 20 5.33 -11.15 17.49
CA HIS A 20 3.95 -11.06 17.96
C HIS A 20 3.05 -10.55 16.84
N TYR A 21 1.81 -11.00 16.83
CA TYR A 21 0.82 -10.53 15.86
C TYR A 21 -0.59 -10.73 16.39
N PHE A 22 -1.57 -10.15 15.71
CA PHE A 22 -2.98 -10.37 16.00
C PHE A 22 -3.52 -11.39 15.00
N ASN A 23 -3.79 -12.60 15.51
CA ASN A 23 -4.24 -13.75 14.73
C ASN A 23 -5.71 -13.59 14.34
N LEU A 24 -5.96 -13.39 13.03
CA LEU A 24 -7.30 -13.27 12.47
C LEU A 24 -8.13 -14.54 12.69
N ASN A 25 -7.50 -15.71 12.69
CA ASN A 25 -8.18 -17.00 12.87
C ASN A 25 -8.69 -17.23 14.29
N ALA A 26 -8.27 -16.41 15.26
CA ALA A 26 -8.82 -16.42 16.61
C ALA A 26 -10.12 -15.61 16.74
N LEU A 27 -10.53 -14.88 15.69
CA LEU A 27 -11.83 -14.24 15.62
C LEU A 27 -12.92 -15.27 15.30
N GLU A 28 -14.12 -15.08 15.84
CA GLU A 28 -15.31 -15.90 15.55
C GLU A 28 -15.92 -15.54 14.17
N ALA A 29 -15.11 -15.56 13.12
CA ALA A 29 -15.49 -15.26 11.74
C ALA A 29 -14.89 -16.24 10.75
N ASN A 30 -15.53 -16.39 9.59
CA ASN A 30 -14.99 -17.21 8.50
C ASN A 30 -13.97 -16.39 7.68
N ILE A 31 -12.77 -16.19 8.22
CA ILE A 31 -11.69 -15.39 7.60
C ILE A 31 -11.38 -15.83 6.18
N LYS A 32 -11.39 -17.14 5.91
CA LYS A 32 -11.10 -17.71 4.59
C LYS A 32 -12.13 -17.36 3.52
N SER A 33 -13.33 -16.93 3.91
CA SER A 33 -14.36 -16.47 2.98
C SER A 33 -14.24 -15.00 2.58
N LEU A 34 -13.49 -14.20 3.36
CA LEU A 34 -13.25 -12.79 3.10
C LEU A 34 -12.26 -12.62 1.94
N PRO A 35 -12.43 -11.61 1.06
CA PRO A 35 -11.38 -11.19 0.13
C PRO A 35 -10.10 -10.83 0.87
N TYR A 36 -8.93 -11.07 0.28
CA TYR A 36 -7.65 -10.80 0.95
C TYR A 36 -7.47 -9.33 1.31
N SER A 37 -7.93 -8.42 0.44
CA SER A 37 -7.95 -6.98 0.71
C SER A 37 -8.77 -6.63 1.97
N ILE A 38 -9.91 -7.29 2.20
CA ILE A 38 -10.70 -7.14 3.44
C ILE A 38 -9.97 -7.73 4.65
N ARG A 39 -9.25 -8.84 4.49
CA ARG A 39 -8.43 -9.41 5.59
C ARG A 39 -7.31 -8.46 6.03
N VAL A 40 -6.68 -7.75 5.08
CA VAL A 40 -5.67 -6.71 5.39
C VAL A 40 -6.30 -5.53 6.16
N LEU A 41 -7.48 -5.06 5.75
CA LEU A 41 -8.21 -4.04 6.51
C LEU A 41 -8.60 -4.53 7.91
N LEU A 42 -9.08 -5.78 8.02
CA LEU A 42 -9.46 -6.39 9.29
C LEU A 42 -8.26 -6.50 10.24
N GLU A 43 -7.09 -6.90 9.74
CA GLU A 43 -5.83 -6.89 10.51
C GLU A 43 -5.53 -5.48 11.02
N SER A 44 -5.59 -4.49 10.14
CA SER A 44 -5.23 -3.11 10.47
C SER A 44 -6.13 -2.55 11.57
N VAL A 45 -7.46 -2.74 11.44
CA VAL A 45 -8.45 -2.29 12.43
C VAL A 45 -8.30 -3.07 13.75
N LEU A 46 -8.10 -4.39 13.70
CA LEU A 46 -7.91 -5.22 14.90
C LEU A 46 -6.66 -4.81 15.68
N ARG A 47 -5.51 -4.70 14.99
CA ARG A 47 -4.24 -4.32 15.60
C ARG A 47 -4.29 -2.92 16.18
N GLN A 48 -5.00 -2.00 15.54
CA GLN A 48 -5.04 -0.59 15.93
C GLN A 48 -6.24 -0.22 16.81
N SER A 49 -7.07 -1.19 17.19
CA SER A 49 -8.19 -0.96 18.10
C SER A 49 -7.72 -0.42 19.46
N ASP A 50 -8.34 0.69 19.86
CA ASP A 50 -8.11 1.42 21.10
C ASP A 50 -9.38 1.56 21.96
N GLY A 51 -10.55 1.23 21.39
CA GLY A 51 -11.86 1.34 22.05
C GLY A 51 -12.47 2.74 22.02
N HIS A 52 -11.83 3.71 21.35
CA HIS A 52 -12.37 5.06 21.18
C HIS A 52 -12.43 5.45 19.70
N THR A 53 -11.28 5.60 19.04
CA THR A 53 -11.21 5.93 17.61
C THR A 53 -11.47 4.69 16.76
N ILE A 54 -10.94 3.54 17.17
CA ILE A 54 -11.14 2.25 16.52
C ILE A 54 -11.77 1.28 17.52
N THR A 55 -13.08 1.10 17.41
CA THR A 55 -13.89 0.27 18.30
C THR A 55 -14.07 -1.17 17.82
N ASP A 56 -14.64 -2.04 18.67
CA ASP A 56 -14.95 -3.43 18.34
C ASP A 56 -16.05 -3.53 17.27
N GLU A 57 -16.89 -2.52 17.11
CA GLU A 57 -17.91 -2.44 16.06
C GLU A 57 -17.28 -2.40 14.67
N HIS A 58 -16.20 -1.64 14.48
CA HIS A 58 -15.48 -1.61 13.20
C HIS A 58 -14.87 -2.98 12.85
N ILE A 59 -14.33 -3.69 13.85
CA ILE A 59 -13.79 -5.05 13.67
C ILE A 59 -14.92 -5.99 13.24
N LYS A 60 -16.07 -5.95 13.94
CA LYS A 60 -17.25 -6.77 13.61
C LYS A 60 -17.83 -6.45 12.23
N GLY A 61 -17.80 -5.19 11.79
CA GLY A 61 -18.23 -4.80 10.45
C GLY A 61 -17.45 -5.53 9.36
N LEU A 62 -16.12 -5.55 9.47
CA LEU A 62 -15.26 -6.26 8.53
C LEU A 62 -15.32 -7.79 8.66
N MET A 63 -15.47 -8.32 9.89
CA MET A 63 -15.70 -9.75 10.12
C MET A 63 -16.95 -10.27 9.40
N ASN A 64 -17.99 -9.44 9.32
CA ASN A 64 -19.27 -9.77 8.71
C ASN A 64 -19.40 -9.28 7.27
N TRP A 65 -18.30 -8.91 6.62
CA TRP A 65 -18.32 -8.47 5.23
C TRP A 65 -19.04 -9.50 4.34
N SER A 66 -19.97 -8.99 3.54
CA SER A 66 -20.83 -9.76 2.65
C SER A 66 -20.59 -9.38 1.20
N LYS A 67 -20.84 -10.34 0.31
CA LYS A 67 -20.86 -10.11 -1.15
C LYS A 67 -22.07 -9.32 -1.60
N ASP A 68 -23.13 -9.30 -0.78
CA ASP A 68 -24.26 -8.42 -0.98
C ASP A 68 -23.92 -7.07 -0.35
N ALA A 69 -23.56 -6.11 -1.19
CA ALA A 69 -23.16 -4.77 -0.77
C ALA A 69 -24.20 -4.09 0.13
N SER A 70 -25.49 -4.42 -0.03
CA SER A 70 -26.56 -3.85 0.80
C SER A 70 -26.52 -4.32 2.26
N GLN A 71 -25.77 -5.38 2.56
CA GLN A 71 -25.56 -5.93 3.91
C GLN A 71 -24.29 -5.38 4.56
N ASN A 72 -23.44 -4.68 3.81
CA ASN A 72 -22.24 -4.04 4.34
C ASN A 72 -22.63 -2.65 4.84
N ASP A 73 -22.93 -2.55 6.12
CA ASP A 73 -23.19 -1.27 6.79
C ASP A 73 -22.00 -0.84 7.65
N GLY A 74 -21.78 0.47 7.74
CA GLY A 74 -20.70 1.07 8.51
C GLY A 74 -19.45 1.47 7.73
N GLU A 75 -18.44 1.88 8.49
CA GLU A 75 -17.21 2.48 7.99
C GLU A 75 -15.96 1.79 8.55
N VAL A 76 -14.85 2.01 7.85
CA VAL A 76 -13.52 1.49 8.18
C VAL A 76 -12.63 2.67 8.58
N PRO A 77 -12.22 2.78 9.85
CA PRO A 77 -11.15 3.69 10.25
C PRO A 77 -9.81 3.12 9.83
N PHE A 78 -9.26 3.59 8.72
CA PHE A 78 -8.00 3.10 8.20
C PHE A 78 -6.84 3.99 8.60
N LYS A 79 -5.90 3.40 9.35
CA LYS A 79 -4.59 3.97 9.63
C LYS A 79 -3.53 3.19 8.84
N PRO A 80 -2.92 3.78 7.80
CA PRO A 80 -1.90 3.09 7.01
C PRO A 80 -0.64 2.82 7.83
N ALA A 81 0.17 1.85 7.42
CA ALA A 81 1.43 1.56 8.08
C ALA A 81 2.54 2.56 7.73
N ARG A 82 2.44 3.23 6.58
CA ARG A 82 3.36 4.29 6.11
C ARG A 82 2.67 5.20 5.10
N VAL A 83 3.31 6.32 4.77
CA VAL A 83 2.89 7.24 3.71
C VAL A 83 4.00 7.39 2.67
N ILE A 84 3.61 7.50 1.39
CA ILE A 84 4.55 7.83 0.31
C ILE A 84 4.16 9.15 -0.36
N LEU A 85 5.15 9.99 -0.64
CA LEU A 85 4.99 11.30 -1.26
C LEU A 85 5.85 11.37 -2.54
N GLN A 86 5.41 12.21 -3.48
CA GLN A 86 6.22 12.68 -4.59
C GLN A 86 6.45 14.20 -4.45
N ASP A 87 7.46 14.77 -5.11
CA ASP A 87 7.93 16.13 -4.80
C ASP A 87 6.96 17.28 -5.12
N PHE A 88 6.01 17.14 -6.05
CA PHE A 88 4.98 18.15 -6.32
C PHE A 88 3.94 18.27 -5.20
N THR A 89 3.51 17.16 -4.61
CA THR A 89 2.52 17.16 -3.52
C THR A 89 3.17 17.09 -2.14
N GLY A 90 4.37 16.53 -2.05
CA GLY A 90 5.13 16.40 -0.82
C GLY A 90 5.78 17.70 -0.36
N VAL A 91 6.17 18.60 -1.27
CA VAL A 91 6.65 19.94 -0.87
C VAL A 91 5.55 20.72 -0.13
N PRO A 92 4.32 20.86 -0.68
CA PRO A 92 3.19 21.43 0.07
C PRO A 92 2.95 20.75 1.42
N ALA A 93 2.93 19.41 1.47
CA ALA A 93 2.69 18.69 2.73
C ALA A 93 3.76 19.00 3.81
N VAL A 94 5.02 19.14 3.42
CA VAL A 94 6.10 19.55 4.34
C VAL A 94 5.95 21.02 4.75
N VAL A 95 5.52 21.90 3.85
CA VAL A 95 5.18 23.30 4.19
C VAL A 95 4.04 23.35 5.20
N ASP A 96 3.04 22.49 5.07
CA ASP A 96 1.90 22.42 5.99
C ASP A 96 2.34 21.91 7.37
N LEU A 97 3.19 20.87 7.44
CA LEU A 97 3.81 20.44 8.71
C LEU A 97 4.64 21.55 9.38
N ALA A 98 5.44 22.29 8.61
CA ALA A 98 6.21 23.43 9.12
C ALA A 98 5.29 24.55 9.64
N SER A 99 4.18 24.80 8.94
CA SER A 99 3.18 25.78 9.33
C SER A 99 2.43 25.36 10.61
N LEU A 100 2.12 24.07 10.76
CA LEU A 100 1.56 23.49 11.98
C LEU A 100 2.52 23.61 13.16
N ARG A 101 3.83 23.39 12.97
CA ARG A 101 4.85 23.65 14.00
C ARG A 101 4.83 25.10 14.46
N LYS A 102 4.75 26.04 13.52
CA LYS A 102 4.67 27.47 13.82
C LYS A 102 3.38 27.81 14.60
N ALA A 103 2.23 27.30 14.15
CA ALA A 103 0.95 27.51 14.83
C ALA A 103 0.97 26.94 16.26
N MET A 104 1.52 25.75 16.46
CA MET A 104 1.70 25.14 17.78
C MET A 104 2.56 26.02 18.70
N ALA A 105 3.67 26.56 18.18
CA ALA A 105 4.53 27.50 18.92
C ALA A 105 3.78 28.78 19.32
N ASP A 106 3.02 29.37 18.39
CA ASP A 106 2.27 30.61 18.63
C ASP A 106 1.15 30.45 19.66
N MET A 107 0.63 29.23 19.81
CA MET A 107 -0.32 28.85 20.85
C MET A 107 0.35 28.50 22.20
N GLY A 108 1.67 28.60 22.30
CA GLY A 108 2.45 28.26 23.50
C GLY A 108 2.64 26.75 23.72
N GLY A 109 2.37 25.94 22.70
CA GLY A 109 2.60 24.49 22.71
C GLY A 109 4.03 24.12 22.28
N ASP A 110 4.30 22.81 22.29
CA ASP A 110 5.58 22.24 21.85
C ASP A 110 5.53 21.87 20.35
N PRO A 111 6.27 22.58 19.47
CA PRO A 111 6.26 22.32 18.04
C PRO A 111 6.75 20.91 17.67
N GLU A 112 7.63 20.31 18.48
CA GLU A 112 8.20 18.99 18.17
C GLU A 112 7.16 17.86 18.27
N LYS A 113 5.99 18.14 18.86
CA LYS A 113 4.83 17.23 18.79
C LYS A 113 4.22 17.13 17.39
N ILE A 114 4.48 18.10 16.51
CA ILE A 114 4.11 18.00 15.09
C ILE A 114 5.22 17.24 14.39
N ASN A 115 5.06 15.92 14.36
CA ASN A 115 5.98 14.99 13.72
C ASN A 115 5.21 13.78 13.15
N PRO A 116 5.61 13.21 12.01
CA PRO A 116 5.06 11.94 11.54
C PRO A 116 5.19 10.81 12.58
N GLU A 117 4.07 10.16 12.91
CA GLU A 117 4.00 8.98 13.78
C GLU A 117 4.35 7.68 13.06
N ILE A 118 4.19 7.68 11.73
CA ILE A 118 4.47 6.56 10.84
C ILE A 118 5.54 6.95 9.81
N PRO A 119 6.26 5.98 9.21
CA PRO A 119 7.23 6.25 8.17
C PRO A 119 6.64 7.04 6.99
N VAL A 120 7.38 8.05 6.54
CA VAL A 120 7.07 8.88 5.38
C VAL A 120 8.25 8.85 4.42
N ASP A 121 8.01 8.34 3.22
CA ASP A 121 9.00 8.32 2.15
C ASP A 121 8.61 9.33 1.08
N LEU A 122 9.40 10.37 0.87
CA LEU A 122 9.26 11.28 -0.26
C LEU A 122 10.24 10.90 -1.35
N VAL A 123 9.75 10.68 -2.58
CA VAL A 123 10.59 10.43 -3.75
C VAL A 123 10.58 11.66 -4.65
N VAL A 124 11.77 12.13 -5.04
CA VAL A 124 11.92 13.24 -5.98
C VAL A 124 12.02 12.69 -7.41
N ASP A 125 10.95 12.84 -8.18
CA ASP A 125 10.84 12.27 -9.53
C ASP A 125 10.01 13.09 -10.52
N HIS A 126 9.23 14.08 -10.07
CA HIS A 126 8.41 14.97 -10.92
C HIS A 126 9.16 16.23 -11.37
N SER A 127 10.41 16.41 -10.96
CA SER A 127 11.21 17.61 -11.25
C SER A 127 12.04 17.53 -12.54
N VAL A 128 12.42 16.34 -12.98
CA VAL A 128 13.28 16.14 -14.16
C VAL A 128 12.50 16.37 -15.44
N GLN A 129 13.12 17.04 -16.41
CA GLN A 129 12.53 17.31 -17.73
C GLN A 129 13.46 16.78 -18.83
N VAL A 130 12.88 16.45 -19.99
CA VAL A 130 13.64 16.00 -21.16
C VAL A 130 14.07 17.23 -21.97
N ASP A 131 15.06 17.98 -21.48
CA ASP A 131 15.64 19.13 -22.19
C ASP A 131 16.60 18.70 -23.30
N SER A 132 17.30 17.60 -23.10
CA SER A 132 18.19 16.93 -24.04
C SER A 132 17.81 15.45 -24.18
N TYR A 133 17.94 14.91 -25.39
CA TYR A 133 17.62 13.51 -25.72
C TYR A 133 18.53 12.99 -26.84
N ALA A 134 18.58 11.67 -27.02
CA ALA A 134 19.35 10.98 -28.06
C ALA A 134 20.87 11.31 -28.10
N SER A 135 21.46 11.62 -26.95
CA SER A 135 22.91 11.80 -26.78
C SER A 135 23.38 11.15 -25.47
N PRO A 136 24.63 10.64 -25.40
CA PRO A 136 25.21 10.12 -24.15
C PRO A 136 25.26 11.14 -23.00
N GLU A 137 25.29 12.44 -23.33
CA GLU A 137 25.33 13.55 -22.37
C GLU A 137 23.94 13.96 -21.88
N ALA A 138 22.87 13.50 -22.53
CA ALA A 138 21.50 13.95 -22.27
C ALA A 138 21.09 13.82 -20.79
N LEU A 139 21.39 12.67 -20.16
CA LEU A 139 21.10 12.45 -18.74
C LEU A 139 21.79 13.50 -17.85
N LYS A 140 23.08 13.73 -18.08
CA LYS A 140 23.87 14.72 -17.32
C LYS A 140 23.29 16.12 -17.50
N ILE A 141 22.99 16.53 -18.74
CA ILE A 141 22.42 17.85 -19.04
C ILE A 141 21.08 18.04 -18.34
N ASN A 142 20.18 17.05 -18.42
CA ASN A 142 18.86 17.11 -17.81
C ASN A 142 18.97 17.19 -16.28
N MET A 143 19.88 16.42 -15.66
CA MET A 143 20.12 16.47 -14.22
C MET A 143 20.69 17.82 -13.76
N GLU A 144 21.66 18.39 -14.48
CA GLU A 144 22.22 19.71 -14.16
C GLU A 144 21.15 20.81 -14.22
N LEU A 145 20.27 20.76 -15.23
CA LEU A 145 19.16 21.70 -15.36
C LEU A 145 18.09 21.50 -14.28
N GLU A 146 17.76 20.25 -13.94
CA GLU A 146 16.85 19.91 -12.85
C GLU A 146 17.32 20.51 -11.52
N PHE A 147 18.58 20.28 -11.13
CA PHE A 147 19.14 20.84 -9.90
C PHE A 147 19.17 22.36 -9.91
N LYS A 148 19.53 22.98 -11.04
CA LYS A 148 19.55 24.44 -11.17
C LYS A 148 18.16 25.05 -10.99
N ARG A 149 17.11 24.39 -11.52
CA ARG A 149 15.72 24.87 -11.47
C ARG A 149 15.06 24.65 -10.11
N ASN A 150 15.44 23.59 -9.41
CA ASN A 150 14.73 23.12 -8.20
C ASN A 150 15.57 23.24 -6.91
N MET A 151 16.68 23.99 -6.93
CA MET A 151 17.62 24.09 -5.81
C MET A 151 16.93 24.42 -4.47
N GLU A 152 16.04 25.41 -4.44
CA GLU A 152 15.33 25.82 -3.23
C GLU A 152 14.43 24.69 -2.68
N ARG A 153 13.69 24.01 -3.57
CA ARG A 153 12.84 22.87 -3.21
C ARG A 153 13.67 21.75 -2.59
N TYR A 154 14.84 21.44 -3.16
CA TYR A 154 15.70 20.39 -2.63
C TYR A 154 16.38 20.76 -1.31
N GLN A 155 16.75 22.03 -1.14
CA GLN A 155 17.23 22.53 0.15
C GLN A 155 16.15 22.40 1.23
N PHE A 156 14.90 22.72 0.88
CA PHE A 156 13.75 22.57 1.77
C PHE A 156 13.48 21.10 2.15
N LEU A 157 13.47 20.18 1.18
CA LEU A 157 13.30 18.75 1.44
C LEU A 157 14.45 18.15 2.26
N ASN A 158 15.69 18.59 2.02
CA ASN A 158 16.84 18.19 2.83
C ASN A 158 16.78 18.75 4.26
N TRP A 159 16.22 19.94 4.45
CA TRP A 159 15.90 20.46 5.78
C TRP A 159 14.85 19.58 6.49
N ALA A 160 13.78 19.21 5.77
CA ALA A 160 12.69 18.40 6.32
C ALA A 160 13.19 17.04 6.82
N GLN A 161 14.03 16.35 6.04
CA GLN A 161 14.66 15.08 6.45
C GLN A 161 15.48 15.18 7.73
N LYS A 162 16.01 16.37 8.06
CA LYS A 162 16.76 16.59 9.31
C LYS A 162 15.89 17.06 10.47
N SER A 163 14.68 17.53 10.17
CA SER A 163 13.80 18.22 11.12
C SER A 163 12.64 17.34 11.61
N PHE A 164 12.29 16.30 10.85
CA PHE A 164 11.22 15.35 11.19
C PHE A 164 11.78 13.95 11.37
N ASP A 165 11.39 13.29 12.47
CA ASP A 165 11.60 11.85 12.63
C ASP A 165 10.67 11.09 11.69
N ASN A 166 11.04 9.83 11.37
CA ASN A 166 10.32 8.95 10.45
C ASN A 166 10.18 9.48 9.00
N TYR A 167 10.87 10.56 8.65
CA TYR A 167 10.83 11.14 7.32
C TYR A 167 12.11 10.83 6.54
N ARG A 168 11.98 10.32 5.32
CA ARG A 168 13.08 10.04 4.39
C ARG A 168 12.80 10.64 3.03
N ALA A 169 13.77 11.37 2.48
CA ALA A 169 13.75 11.89 1.12
C ALA A 169 14.69 11.04 0.24
N VAL A 170 14.12 10.38 -0.76
CA VAL A 170 14.87 9.72 -1.84
C VAL A 170 15.28 10.78 -2.85
N PRO A 171 16.59 10.94 -3.12
CA PRO A 171 17.10 12.01 -3.98
C PRO A 171 16.70 11.84 -5.45
N PRO A 172 16.77 12.93 -6.25
CA PRO A 172 16.50 12.87 -7.68
C PRO A 172 17.41 11.87 -8.41
N ALA A 173 16.97 11.43 -9.59
CA ALA A 173 17.65 10.46 -10.45
C ALA A 173 17.84 9.05 -9.85
N THR A 174 17.12 8.71 -8.77
CA THR A 174 17.10 7.34 -8.22
C THR A 174 16.08 6.45 -8.92
N GLY A 175 14.97 7.03 -9.41
CA GLY A 175 13.87 6.32 -10.05
C GLY A 175 12.55 7.08 -9.90
N ILE A 176 11.45 6.45 -10.31
CA ILE A 176 10.08 6.99 -10.19
C ILE A 176 9.44 6.41 -8.92
N VAL A 177 8.63 7.20 -8.21
CA VAL A 177 8.06 6.93 -6.88
C VAL A 177 7.50 5.51 -6.74
N HIS A 178 6.70 5.05 -7.69
CA HIS A 178 6.04 3.74 -7.60
C HIS A 178 6.98 2.57 -7.89
N GLN A 179 7.96 2.75 -8.78
CA GLN A 179 8.97 1.74 -9.04
C GLN A 179 9.94 1.62 -7.86
N VAL A 180 10.39 2.75 -7.30
CA VAL A 180 11.21 2.78 -6.07
C VAL A 180 10.43 2.15 -4.90
N ASN A 181 9.12 2.40 -4.82
CA ASN A 181 8.26 1.75 -3.82
C ASN A 181 8.27 0.23 -3.98
N LEU A 182 8.03 -0.26 -5.20
CA LEU A 182 7.95 -1.69 -5.51
C LEU A 182 9.30 -2.42 -5.34
N GLU A 183 10.40 -1.79 -5.75
CA GLU A 183 11.73 -2.41 -5.80
C GLU A 183 12.57 -2.19 -4.53
N TYR A 184 12.27 -1.16 -3.74
CA TYR A 184 13.08 -0.80 -2.57
C TYR A 184 12.28 -0.60 -1.28
N LEU A 185 11.28 0.29 -1.27
CA LEU A 185 10.66 0.75 0.00
C LEU A 185 9.69 -0.26 0.62
N ALA A 186 8.95 -1.01 -0.21
CA ALA A 186 7.93 -1.92 0.28
C ALA A 186 8.52 -3.13 1.03
N SER A 187 7.99 -3.37 2.22
CA SER A 187 8.42 -4.49 3.08
C SER A 187 7.49 -5.70 2.94
N VAL A 188 6.27 -5.51 2.42
CA VAL A 188 5.15 -6.48 2.38
C VAL A 188 4.63 -6.88 3.77
N VAL A 189 5.51 -7.19 4.71
CA VAL A 189 5.24 -7.34 6.14
C VAL A 189 6.23 -6.49 6.91
N ILE A 190 5.73 -5.64 7.79
CA ILE A 190 6.53 -4.79 8.65
C ILE A 190 6.78 -5.51 9.97
N ALA A 191 8.04 -5.51 10.42
CA ALA A 191 8.42 -5.85 11.78
C ALA A 191 8.74 -4.57 12.56
N LYS A 192 7.94 -4.25 13.57
CA LYS A 192 8.12 -3.05 14.40
C LYS A 192 8.33 -3.44 15.85
N GLU A 193 9.34 -2.87 16.49
CA GLU A 193 9.55 -3.04 17.93
C GLU A 193 8.70 -2.02 18.71
N GLU A 194 7.85 -2.50 19.60
CA GLU A 194 6.99 -1.69 20.46
C GLU A 194 6.95 -2.32 21.87
N ASN A 195 7.25 -1.53 22.90
CA ASN A 195 7.22 -1.95 24.31
C ASN A 195 8.07 -3.21 24.61
N GLY A 196 9.20 -3.39 23.91
CA GLY A 196 10.10 -4.55 24.08
C GLY A 196 9.64 -5.82 23.36
N GLU A 197 8.54 -5.77 22.60
CA GLU A 197 8.06 -6.85 21.76
C GLU A 197 8.21 -6.46 20.27
N THR A 198 8.52 -7.41 19.39
CA THR A 198 8.49 -7.16 17.95
C THR A 198 7.17 -7.64 17.37
N PHE A 199 6.39 -6.72 16.80
CA PHE A 199 5.13 -7.01 16.12
C PHE A 199 5.32 -7.14 14.62
N ALA A 200 4.69 -8.15 14.02
CA ALA A 200 4.60 -8.35 12.57
C ALA A 200 3.18 -8.02 12.08
N PHE A 201 3.08 -7.24 11.01
CA PHE A 201 1.79 -6.86 10.38
C PHE A 201 1.98 -6.51 8.90
N PRO A 202 0.91 -6.51 8.07
CA PRO A 202 1.01 -6.22 6.65
C PRO A 202 1.48 -4.78 6.41
N ASP A 203 2.33 -4.60 5.41
CA ASP A 203 2.62 -3.29 4.85
C ASP A 203 1.35 -2.75 4.17
N THR A 204 1.01 -1.50 4.48
CA THR A 204 -0.12 -0.77 3.89
C THR A 204 0.24 0.71 3.79
N LEU A 205 -0.25 1.40 2.77
CA LEU A 205 0.05 2.82 2.62
C LEU A 205 -1.06 3.62 1.94
N VAL A 206 -1.02 4.92 2.17
CA VAL A 206 -1.60 5.91 1.27
C VAL A 206 -0.48 6.74 0.66
N GLY A 207 -0.73 7.32 -0.50
CA GLY A 207 0.23 8.25 -1.10
C GLY A 207 -0.42 9.44 -1.77
N THR A 208 0.33 10.52 -1.91
CA THR A 208 -0.16 11.76 -2.55
C THR A 208 -0.05 11.73 -4.08
N ASP A 209 -0.24 10.53 -4.64
CA ASP A 209 -0.20 10.21 -6.06
C ASP A 209 -1.23 9.10 -6.35
N SER A 210 -2.06 9.28 -7.39
CA SER A 210 -3.14 8.35 -7.73
C SER A 210 -2.65 6.94 -8.02
N HIS A 211 -1.46 6.80 -8.60
CA HIS A 211 -0.87 5.54 -9.05
C HIS A 211 -0.12 4.81 -7.94
N THR A 212 -0.20 5.29 -6.69
CA THR A 212 0.22 4.54 -5.49
C THR A 212 -0.37 3.12 -5.49
N THR A 213 -1.49 2.93 -6.20
CA THR A 213 -2.13 1.64 -6.43
C THR A 213 -1.23 0.61 -7.12
N MET A 214 -0.15 0.98 -7.80
CA MET A 214 0.83 0.05 -8.40
C MET A 214 1.35 -0.97 -7.39
N ILE A 215 1.49 -0.56 -6.12
CA ILE A 215 2.03 -1.41 -5.06
C ILE A 215 1.13 -2.59 -4.69
N ASN A 216 -0.16 -2.52 -5.05
CA ASN A 216 -1.09 -3.63 -4.85
C ASN A 216 -0.73 -4.87 -5.69
N GLY A 217 0.11 -4.72 -6.72
CA GLY A 217 0.63 -5.82 -7.53
C GLY A 217 1.53 -6.80 -6.76
N ILE A 218 2.15 -6.35 -5.65
CA ILE A 218 2.94 -7.20 -4.74
C ILE A 218 2.17 -7.60 -3.47
N GLY A 219 0.88 -7.26 -3.38
CA GLY A 219 0.02 -7.60 -2.24
C GLY A 219 0.09 -6.65 -1.05
N VAL A 220 0.66 -5.46 -1.24
CA VAL A 220 0.61 -4.35 -0.27
C VAL A 220 -0.61 -3.50 -0.58
N LEU A 221 -1.52 -3.38 0.38
CA LEU A 221 -2.75 -2.61 0.18
C LEU A 221 -2.44 -1.11 0.26
N GLY A 222 -2.66 -0.38 -0.84
CA GLY A 222 -2.51 1.07 -0.83
C GLY A 222 -3.08 1.81 -2.03
N TRP A 223 -3.34 3.10 -1.88
CA TRP A 223 -3.99 3.91 -2.91
C TRP A 223 -3.64 5.41 -2.76
N GLY A 224 -3.99 6.17 -3.80
CA GLY A 224 -3.78 7.61 -3.81
C GLY A 224 -4.82 8.39 -3.00
N VAL A 225 -4.38 9.40 -2.28
CA VAL A 225 -5.20 10.34 -1.49
C VAL A 225 -4.74 11.78 -1.71
N GLY A 226 -5.49 12.76 -1.20
CA GLY A 226 -5.06 14.17 -1.18
C GLY A 226 -3.95 14.43 -0.15
N GLY A 227 -3.33 15.61 -0.24
CA GLY A 227 -2.28 16.04 0.69
C GLY A 227 -2.75 16.05 2.14
N ILE A 228 -3.94 16.61 2.39
CA ILE A 228 -4.53 16.72 3.73
C ILE A 228 -4.79 15.33 4.35
N GLU A 229 -5.34 14.39 3.58
CA GLU A 229 -5.55 13.03 4.07
C GLU A 229 -4.23 12.31 4.36
N ALA A 230 -3.21 12.53 3.52
CA ALA A 230 -1.88 11.99 3.76
C ALA A 230 -1.26 12.57 5.04
N GLU A 231 -1.31 13.89 5.25
CA GLU A 231 -0.85 14.58 6.47
C GLU A 231 -1.58 14.09 7.72
N ALA A 232 -2.91 13.96 7.66
CA ALA A 232 -3.70 13.41 8.73
C ALA A 232 -3.24 11.99 9.10
N GLY A 233 -3.00 11.14 8.09
CA GLY A 233 -2.43 9.81 8.26
C GLY A 233 -1.04 9.81 8.89
N MET A 234 -0.16 10.74 8.48
CA MET A 234 1.17 10.91 9.10
C MET A 234 1.07 11.27 10.58
N LEU A 235 0.05 12.03 10.98
CA LEU A 235 -0.19 12.45 12.37
C LEU A 235 -1.12 11.48 13.14
N GLY A 236 -1.22 10.23 12.69
CA GLY A 236 -1.92 9.16 13.40
C GLY A 236 -3.45 9.21 13.32
N GLN A 237 -4.02 10.11 12.52
CA GLN A 237 -5.47 10.19 12.31
C GLN A 237 -5.92 9.16 11.27
N PRO A 238 -7.00 8.40 11.53
CA PRO A 238 -7.53 7.47 10.54
C PRO A 238 -8.32 8.23 9.46
N SER A 239 -8.29 7.68 8.25
CA SER A 239 -9.27 8.01 7.21
C SER A 239 -10.47 7.08 7.34
N TYR A 240 -11.68 7.66 7.40
CA TYR A 240 -12.92 6.89 7.43
C TYR A 240 -13.49 6.74 6.02
N PHE A 241 -13.82 5.51 5.63
CA PHE A 241 -14.53 5.24 4.38
C PHE A 241 -15.50 4.07 4.55
N PRO A 242 -16.58 3.98 3.73
CA PRO A 242 -17.53 2.87 3.81
C PRO A 242 -16.85 1.52 3.64
N ILE A 243 -17.35 0.48 4.30
CA ILE A 243 -16.85 -0.89 4.06
C ILE A 243 -16.86 -1.18 2.55
N PRO A 244 -15.70 -1.49 1.93
CA PRO A 244 -15.61 -1.47 0.48
C PRO A 244 -16.29 -2.69 -0.13
N GLU A 245 -17.01 -2.46 -1.22
CA GLU A 245 -17.39 -3.54 -2.14
C GLU A 245 -16.13 -4.09 -2.83
N VAL A 246 -16.03 -5.41 -2.95
CA VAL A 246 -14.90 -6.06 -3.63
C VAL A 246 -15.37 -6.80 -4.88
N ILE A 247 -14.87 -6.37 -6.04
CA ILE A 247 -15.12 -6.98 -7.33
C ILE A 247 -14.00 -8.00 -7.63
N GLY A 248 -14.36 -9.27 -7.64
CA GLY A 248 -13.44 -10.35 -8.01
C GLY A 248 -13.23 -10.46 -9.52
N VAL A 249 -11.99 -10.32 -9.99
CA VAL A 249 -11.60 -10.55 -11.39
C VAL A 249 -10.89 -11.90 -11.51
N LYS A 250 -11.55 -12.84 -12.19
CA LYS A 250 -11.04 -14.20 -12.37
C LYS A 250 -10.22 -14.29 -13.64
N LEU A 251 -8.90 -14.32 -13.51
CA LEU A 251 -8.00 -14.55 -14.64
C LEU A 251 -7.89 -16.05 -14.91
N THR A 252 -8.09 -16.43 -16.18
CA THR A 252 -7.96 -17.83 -16.63
C THR A 252 -7.11 -17.94 -17.89
N GLY A 253 -6.35 -19.03 -18.02
CA GLY A 253 -5.43 -19.24 -19.14
C GLY A 253 -4.06 -18.59 -18.93
N ALA A 254 -3.40 -18.23 -20.02
CA ALA A 254 -2.13 -17.51 -20.07
C ALA A 254 -2.20 -16.46 -21.18
N LEU A 255 -1.36 -15.42 -21.10
CA LEU A 255 -1.25 -14.41 -22.15
C LEU A 255 -0.78 -15.05 -23.46
N PRO A 256 -1.31 -14.64 -24.62
CA PRO A 256 -0.83 -15.13 -25.91
C PRO A 256 0.62 -14.75 -26.17
N ASN A 257 1.31 -15.55 -26.99
CA ASN A 257 2.66 -15.20 -27.43
C ASN A 257 2.65 -13.85 -28.15
N GLY A 258 3.53 -12.93 -27.71
CA GLY A 258 3.64 -11.58 -28.26
C GLY A 258 2.76 -10.53 -27.57
N ALA A 259 1.83 -10.93 -26.69
CA ALA A 259 1.12 -9.99 -25.84
C ALA A 259 2.07 -9.43 -24.77
N THR A 260 1.94 -8.12 -24.50
CA THR A 260 2.75 -7.41 -23.50
C THR A 260 1.96 -7.13 -22.22
N ALA A 261 2.66 -6.76 -21.14
CA ALA A 261 2.04 -6.25 -19.92
C ALA A 261 1.11 -5.06 -20.18
N THR A 262 1.46 -4.21 -21.15
CA THR A 262 0.66 -3.04 -21.54
C THR A 262 -0.62 -3.45 -22.24
N ASP A 263 -0.57 -4.39 -23.19
CA ASP A 263 -1.77 -4.92 -23.85
C ASP A 263 -2.73 -5.50 -22.82
N PHE A 264 -2.17 -6.24 -21.86
CA PHE A 264 -2.92 -6.81 -20.76
C PHE A 264 -3.58 -5.74 -19.89
N ALA A 265 -2.83 -4.74 -19.43
CA ALA A 265 -3.34 -3.68 -18.57
C ALA A 265 -4.40 -2.80 -19.26
N LEU A 266 -4.20 -2.47 -20.53
CA LEU A 266 -5.19 -1.73 -21.33
C LEU A 266 -6.47 -2.54 -21.49
N LYS A 267 -6.37 -3.86 -21.74
CA LYS A 267 -7.55 -4.72 -21.88
C LYS A 267 -8.32 -4.86 -20.58
N VAL A 268 -7.62 -5.09 -19.46
CA VAL A 268 -8.24 -5.13 -18.13
C VAL A 268 -8.94 -3.80 -17.82
N THR A 269 -8.26 -2.68 -18.08
CA THR A 269 -8.83 -1.34 -17.89
C THR A 269 -10.10 -1.15 -18.71
N GLN A 270 -10.08 -1.52 -20.00
CA GLN A 270 -11.26 -1.45 -20.87
C GLN A 270 -12.45 -2.21 -20.24
N VAL A 271 -12.24 -3.47 -19.87
CA VAL A 271 -13.29 -4.34 -19.32
C VAL A 271 -13.82 -3.81 -17.99
N LEU A 272 -12.94 -3.33 -17.10
CA LEU A 272 -13.35 -2.83 -15.79
C LEU A 272 -14.10 -1.49 -15.89
N ARG A 273 -13.74 -0.62 -16.84
CA ARG A 273 -14.51 0.60 -17.13
C ARG A 273 -15.93 0.27 -17.59
N GLU A 274 -16.09 -0.70 -18.49
CA GLU A 274 -17.41 -1.17 -18.94
C GLU A 274 -18.26 -1.72 -17.77
N LYS A 275 -17.60 -2.25 -16.73
CA LYS A 275 -18.23 -2.80 -15.52
C LYS A 275 -18.47 -1.78 -14.41
N LYS A 276 -18.04 -0.52 -14.58
CA LYS A 276 -18.29 0.60 -13.66
C LYS A 276 -17.87 0.32 -12.21
N VAL A 277 -16.60 -0.01 -12.00
CA VAL A 277 -16.03 -0.36 -10.68
C VAL A 277 -15.62 0.86 -9.84
N VAL A 278 -16.23 2.03 -10.08
CA VAL A 278 -15.82 3.29 -9.44
C VAL A 278 -15.97 3.22 -7.92
N GLY A 279 -14.91 3.56 -7.19
CA GLY A 279 -14.89 3.58 -5.71
C GLY A 279 -14.94 2.20 -5.05
N LYS A 280 -14.84 1.12 -5.83
CA LYS A 280 -14.81 -0.26 -5.33
C LYS A 280 -13.38 -0.76 -5.27
N PHE A 281 -13.16 -1.81 -4.48
CA PHE A 281 -11.93 -2.59 -4.56
C PHE A 281 -12.06 -3.60 -5.69
N VAL A 282 -10.97 -3.82 -6.43
CA VAL A 282 -10.85 -4.90 -7.40
C VAL A 282 -9.82 -5.89 -6.86
N GLU A 283 -10.16 -7.18 -6.82
CA GLU A 283 -9.23 -8.23 -6.37
C GLU A 283 -9.06 -9.29 -7.46
N PHE A 284 -7.81 -9.53 -7.86
CA PHE A 284 -7.45 -10.47 -8.92
C PHE A 284 -7.16 -11.85 -8.35
N TYR A 285 -7.73 -12.87 -8.97
CA TYR A 285 -7.55 -14.26 -8.56
C TYR A 285 -7.72 -15.23 -9.73
N GLY A 286 -7.55 -16.52 -9.44
CA GLY A 286 -7.73 -17.59 -10.41
C GLY A 286 -6.40 -18.10 -11.00
N PRO A 287 -6.46 -19.19 -11.79
CA PRO A 287 -5.26 -19.88 -12.27
C PRO A 287 -4.39 -19.05 -13.21
N GLY A 288 -4.96 -18.00 -13.83
CA GLY A 288 -4.19 -17.08 -14.68
C GLY A 288 -3.27 -16.16 -13.89
N VAL A 289 -3.53 -15.87 -12.61
CA VAL A 289 -2.66 -14.98 -11.81
C VAL A 289 -1.28 -15.61 -11.62
N SER A 290 -1.22 -16.92 -11.37
CA SER A 290 0.05 -17.63 -11.17
C SER A 290 0.92 -17.74 -12.42
N THR A 291 0.42 -17.35 -13.60
CA THR A 291 1.20 -17.31 -14.85
C THR A 291 1.77 -15.94 -15.16
N LEU A 292 1.34 -14.90 -14.42
CA LEU A 292 1.79 -13.53 -14.61
C LEU A 292 3.04 -13.24 -13.78
N PRO A 293 4.13 -12.75 -14.40
CA PRO A 293 5.24 -12.11 -13.67
C PRO A 293 4.74 -10.96 -12.80
N LEU A 294 5.46 -10.64 -11.72
CA LEU A 294 5.04 -9.56 -10.84
C LEU A 294 4.91 -8.20 -11.54
N ALA A 295 5.80 -7.89 -12.50
CA ALA A 295 5.76 -6.63 -13.23
C ALA A 295 4.42 -6.43 -13.98
N ASP A 296 3.84 -7.50 -14.52
CA ASP A 296 2.55 -7.46 -15.21
C ASP A 296 1.41 -7.17 -14.22
N ARG A 297 1.47 -7.77 -13.03
CA ARG A 297 0.51 -7.50 -11.94
C ARG A 297 0.58 -6.04 -11.50
N ALA A 298 1.79 -5.51 -11.31
CA ALA A 298 2.02 -4.12 -10.95
C ALA A 298 1.52 -3.16 -12.05
N THR A 299 1.71 -3.50 -13.33
CA THR A 299 1.20 -2.72 -14.47
C THR A 299 -0.34 -2.64 -14.45
N VAL A 300 -1.03 -3.74 -14.15
CA VAL A 300 -2.51 -3.73 -14.01
C VAL A 300 -2.96 -2.97 -12.77
N ALA A 301 -2.29 -3.15 -11.63
CA ALA A 301 -2.60 -2.48 -10.38
C ALA A 301 -2.37 -0.96 -10.46
N ASN A 302 -1.34 -0.54 -11.20
CA ASN A 302 -1.03 0.86 -11.50
C ASN A 302 -2.22 1.55 -12.18
N MET A 303 -2.90 0.85 -13.11
CA MET A 303 -4.01 1.42 -13.87
C MET A 303 -5.35 1.56 -13.10
N ALA A 304 -5.37 1.31 -11.79
CA ALA A 304 -6.60 1.40 -10.99
C ALA A 304 -7.35 2.73 -11.08
N PRO A 305 -6.67 3.89 -11.05
CA PRO A 305 -7.32 5.17 -11.30
C PRO A 305 -8.01 5.24 -12.67
N GLU A 306 -7.41 4.67 -13.72
CA GLU A 306 -7.95 4.68 -15.08
C GLU A 306 -9.23 3.84 -15.24
N TYR A 307 -9.37 2.74 -14.49
CA TYR A 307 -10.63 1.99 -14.41
C TYR A 307 -11.57 2.40 -13.26
N GLY A 308 -11.15 3.39 -12.46
CA GLY A 308 -11.93 4.06 -11.42
C GLY A 308 -12.00 3.32 -10.07
N ALA A 309 -11.33 2.18 -9.93
CA ALA A 309 -11.29 1.47 -8.67
C ALA A 309 -10.40 2.19 -7.66
N THR A 310 -10.68 2.02 -6.36
CA THR A 310 -9.80 2.53 -5.31
C THR A 310 -8.45 1.79 -5.32
N CYS A 311 -8.46 0.49 -5.62
CA CYS A 311 -7.26 -0.33 -5.78
C CYS A 311 -7.50 -1.54 -6.70
N GLY A 312 -6.40 -2.06 -7.27
CA GLY A 312 -6.36 -3.35 -7.98
C GLY A 312 -5.44 -4.33 -7.27
N PHE A 313 -6.00 -5.18 -6.40
CA PHE A 313 -5.28 -6.00 -5.45
C PHE A 313 -4.91 -7.39 -5.98
N PHE A 314 -3.61 -7.71 -5.92
CA PHE A 314 -3.08 -9.05 -6.16
C PHE A 314 -2.57 -9.61 -4.83
N PRO A 315 -3.25 -10.59 -4.22
CA PRO A 315 -2.79 -11.18 -2.96
C PRO A 315 -1.39 -11.76 -3.06
N VAL A 316 -0.61 -11.68 -1.97
CA VAL A 316 0.75 -12.22 -1.91
C VAL A 316 0.73 -13.72 -2.18
N ASP A 317 1.54 -14.16 -3.13
CA ASP A 317 1.73 -15.58 -3.48
C ASP A 317 3.23 -15.91 -3.65
N ALA A 318 3.53 -17.08 -4.20
CA ALA A 318 4.90 -17.52 -4.43
C ALA A 318 5.67 -16.60 -5.41
N GLU A 319 5.00 -15.99 -6.39
CA GLU A 319 5.64 -15.05 -7.32
C GLU A 319 6.02 -13.75 -6.62
N SER A 320 5.20 -13.27 -5.68
CA SER A 320 5.57 -12.15 -4.81
C SER A 320 6.88 -12.41 -4.06
N LEU A 321 7.05 -13.61 -3.48
CA LEU A 321 8.30 -13.99 -2.80
C LEU A 321 9.49 -14.09 -3.77
N THR A 322 9.26 -14.63 -4.98
CA THR A 322 10.28 -14.67 -6.05
C THR A 322 10.74 -13.27 -6.44
N TYR A 323 9.80 -12.32 -6.57
CA TYR A 323 10.13 -10.94 -6.91
C TYR A 323 10.89 -10.23 -5.79
N LEU A 324 10.53 -10.45 -4.52
CA LEU A 324 11.30 -9.92 -3.38
C LEU A 324 12.76 -10.40 -3.44
N ARG A 325 13.00 -11.67 -3.79
CA ARG A 325 14.36 -12.19 -4.00
C ARG A 325 15.05 -11.52 -5.18
N LEU A 326 14.37 -11.41 -6.32
CA LEU A 326 14.90 -10.80 -7.55
C LEU A 326 15.41 -9.37 -7.32
N THR A 327 14.70 -8.62 -6.49
CA THR A 327 14.99 -7.22 -6.14
C THR A 327 15.95 -7.09 -4.95
N GLY A 328 16.53 -8.19 -4.48
CA GLY A 328 17.59 -8.17 -3.47
C GLY A 328 17.12 -7.96 -2.04
N ARG A 329 15.84 -8.25 -1.71
CA ARG A 329 15.39 -8.22 -0.31
C ARG A 329 16.06 -9.33 0.48
N ASP A 330 16.35 -9.06 1.74
CA ASP A 330 17.01 -9.99 2.63
C ASP A 330 16.19 -11.28 2.83
N GLU A 331 16.83 -12.45 2.83
CA GLU A 331 16.14 -13.73 2.98
C GLU A 331 15.43 -13.87 4.34
N LYS A 332 15.89 -13.18 5.41
CA LYS A 332 15.16 -13.14 6.69
C LYS A 332 13.84 -12.41 6.53
N GLN A 333 13.82 -11.31 5.79
CA GLN A 333 12.60 -10.56 5.49
C GLN A 333 11.63 -11.40 4.66
N ILE A 334 12.12 -12.12 3.65
CA ILE A 334 11.28 -12.99 2.81
C ILE A 334 10.66 -14.13 3.63
N ARG A 335 11.44 -14.77 4.52
CA ARG A 335 10.91 -15.78 5.45
C ARG A 335 9.88 -15.19 6.40
N LEU A 336 10.11 -13.99 6.92
CA LEU A 336 9.13 -13.29 7.77
C LEU A 336 7.82 -13.07 7.01
N VAL A 337 7.89 -12.56 5.78
CA VAL A 337 6.72 -12.36 4.91
C VAL A 337 5.96 -13.67 4.71
N GLU A 338 6.65 -14.73 4.31
CA GLU A 338 6.02 -16.03 4.05
C GLU A 338 5.39 -16.63 5.31
N THR A 339 6.11 -16.68 6.43
CA THR A 339 5.62 -17.27 7.69
C THR A 339 4.44 -16.48 8.24
N TYR A 340 4.57 -15.17 8.39
CA TYR A 340 3.50 -14.32 8.94
C TYR A 340 2.21 -14.44 8.12
N LEU A 341 2.30 -14.31 6.79
CA LEU A 341 1.11 -14.32 5.94
C LEU A 341 0.45 -15.70 5.90
N LYS A 342 1.21 -16.80 6.04
CA LYS A 342 0.64 -18.15 6.15
C LYS A 342 -0.06 -18.37 7.49
N GLU A 343 0.57 -17.97 8.59
CA GLU A 343 0.01 -18.10 9.95
C GLU A 343 -1.29 -17.28 10.11
N ASN A 344 -1.41 -16.17 9.38
CA ASN A 344 -2.53 -15.24 9.50
C ASN A 344 -3.55 -15.31 8.35
N ASP A 345 -3.53 -16.36 7.52
CA ASP A 345 -4.45 -16.56 6.38
C ASP A 345 -4.47 -15.37 5.38
N LEU A 346 -3.32 -14.74 5.16
CA LEU A 346 -3.09 -13.65 4.20
C LEU A 346 -2.25 -14.08 2.98
N PHE A 347 -1.69 -15.29 2.99
CA PHE A 347 -0.93 -15.85 1.87
C PHE A 347 -1.83 -16.65 0.93
N SER A 348 -1.80 -16.34 -0.37
CA SER A 348 -2.65 -17.00 -1.36
C SER A 348 -2.13 -18.39 -1.72
N GLN A 349 -2.85 -19.43 -1.30
CA GLN A 349 -2.51 -20.85 -1.56
C GLN A 349 -3.33 -21.50 -2.70
N LYS A 350 -3.95 -20.68 -3.57
CA LYS A 350 -5.07 -21.00 -4.50
C LYS A 350 -6.42 -21.09 -3.77
N MET A 351 -7.35 -20.15 -4.03
CA MET A 351 -8.77 -20.49 -4.08
C MET A 351 -9.70 -19.41 -4.69
N LEU A 352 -10.94 -19.86 -4.96
CA LEU A 352 -12.04 -19.28 -5.72
C LEU A 352 -12.79 -18.16 -4.96
N LEU A 353 -12.94 -16.99 -5.58
CA LEU A 353 -14.08 -16.10 -5.33
C LEU A 353 -15.24 -16.52 -6.27
N ASN A 354 -16.50 -16.38 -5.81
CA ASN A 354 -17.71 -16.84 -6.54
C ASN A 354 -18.61 -15.69 -7.03
N GLN A 355 -18.20 -14.43 -6.88
CA GLN A 355 -18.66 -13.35 -7.75
C GLN A 355 -17.48 -12.99 -8.63
N THR A 356 -17.65 -13.21 -9.92
CA THR A 356 -16.51 -13.37 -10.82
C THR A 356 -16.82 -12.59 -12.08
N ILE A 357 -15.96 -11.64 -12.42
CA ILE A 357 -15.84 -11.21 -13.82
C ILE A 357 -14.80 -12.16 -14.43
N PRO A 358 -15.22 -13.17 -15.22
CA PRO A 358 -14.27 -14.05 -15.87
C PRO A 358 -13.56 -13.28 -16.98
N THR A 359 -12.24 -13.26 -16.92
CA THR A 359 -11.38 -12.71 -17.97
C THR A 359 -10.47 -13.83 -18.46
N GLN A 360 -10.66 -14.26 -19.71
CA GLN A 360 -9.76 -15.22 -20.34
C GLN A 360 -8.54 -14.47 -20.87
N LEU A 361 -7.35 -14.81 -20.38
CA LEU A 361 -6.10 -14.22 -20.86
C LEU A 361 -5.87 -14.49 -22.35
N LYS A 362 -6.42 -15.57 -22.92
CA LYS A 362 -6.35 -15.87 -24.36
C LYS A 362 -7.19 -14.96 -25.27
N SER A 363 -8.17 -14.25 -24.71
CA SER A 363 -9.01 -13.28 -25.46
C SER A 363 -8.51 -11.84 -25.33
N ILE A 364 -7.28 -11.69 -24.84
CA ILE A 364 -6.52 -10.45 -24.77
C ILE A 364 -5.67 -10.36 -26.04
#